data_AF-A0A1Z4EGG4-F1
#
_entry.id   AF-A0A1Z4EGG4-F1
#
_cell.length_a   1.000
_cell.length_b   1.000
_cell.length_c   1.000
_cell.angle_alpha   90.00
_cell.angle_beta   90.00
_cell.angle_gamma   90.00
#
_symmetry.space_group_name_H-M   'P 1'
#
loop_
_entity.id
_entity.type
_entity.pdbx_description
1 polymer ?
#
loop_
_entity_poly.entity_id
_entity_poly.type
_entity_poly.pdbx_seq_one_letter_code
_entity_poly.pdbx_strand_id
1 'polypeptide(L)'
;MTNIPLPAGHTKLHDWENEPGQRYFDGSTWLVQEPVPGANEYEDIGVKIWGRQWHGGVERCISIENSGVITVAQARELAEVLYAAADEAERMNELDLSAPGGTVTP
;
A
#
# COMPACT_ATOMS: atom_id res chain seq x y z
N MET A 1 -6.25 20.69 19.23
CA MET A 1 -5.76 19.52 18.48
C MET A 1 -6.56 19.45 17.20
N THR A 2 -5.90 19.61 16.04
CA THR A 2 -6.55 19.43 14.74
C THR A 2 -6.90 17.95 14.59
N ASN A 3 -8.18 17.64 14.39
CA ASN A 3 -8.62 16.27 14.13
C ASN A 3 -8.26 15.92 12.68
N ILE A 4 -7.13 15.23 12.47
CA ILE A 4 -6.69 14.79 11.14
C ILE A 4 -7.50 13.53 10.79
N PRO A 5 -8.24 13.50 9.66
CA PRO A 5 -8.97 12.32 9.22
C PRO A 5 -8.07 11.09 9.11
N LEU A 6 -8.58 9.90 9.37
CA LEU A 6 -7.78 8.68 9.16
C LEU A 6 -7.66 8.39 7.65
N PRO A 7 -6.52 7.89 7.16
CA PRO A 7 -6.39 7.47 5.77
C PRO A 7 -7.40 6.36 5.45
N ALA A 8 -8.12 6.49 4.34
CA ALA A 8 -9.02 5.47 3.84
C ALA A 8 -8.26 4.16 3.58
N GLY A 9 -8.86 3.03 3.94
CA GLY A 9 -8.28 1.71 3.72
C GLY A 9 -7.02 1.38 4.52
N HIS A 10 -6.65 2.18 5.53
CA HIS A 10 -5.58 1.80 6.44
C HIS A 10 -5.98 0.53 7.20
N THR A 11 -5.04 -0.41 7.31
CA THR A 11 -5.15 -1.61 8.16
C THR A 11 -4.38 -1.43 9.46
N LYS A 12 -3.33 -0.59 9.44
CA LYS A 12 -2.53 -0.22 10.60
C LYS A 12 -2.03 1.21 10.49
N LEU A 13 -2.08 1.95 11.60
CA LEU A 13 -1.44 3.25 11.75
C LEU A 13 -0.22 3.12 12.64
N HIS A 14 0.88 3.74 12.22
CA HIS A 14 2.07 3.88 13.03
C HIS A 14 2.00 5.20 13.83
N ASP A 15 2.90 5.33 14.80
CA ASP A 15 2.97 6.53 15.63
C ASP A 15 3.42 7.75 14.81
N TRP A 16 3.07 8.95 15.28
CA TRP A 16 3.54 10.20 14.70
C TRP A 16 5.03 10.42 15.01
N GLU A 17 5.78 10.78 13.97
CA GLU A 17 7.18 11.15 14.05
C GLU A 17 7.34 12.68 14.14
N ASN A 18 7.81 13.20 15.29
CA ASN A 18 8.15 14.63 15.54
C ASN A 18 6.99 15.66 15.31
N GLU A 19 7.25 16.97 15.43
CA GLU A 19 6.28 18.05 15.12
C GLU A 19 6.82 19.10 14.12
N PRO A 20 6.05 19.54 13.09
CA PRO A 20 4.79 18.95 12.65
C PRO A 20 5.08 17.57 12.03
N GLY A 21 4.47 16.54 12.61
CA GLY A 21 4.86 15.17 12.34
C GLY A 21 4.24 14.60 11.08
N GLN A 22 4.84 13.52 10.62
CA GLN A 22 4.21 12.56 9.72
C GLN A 22 4.03 11.23 10.46
N ARG A 23 3.08 10.41 10.05
CA ARG A 23 3.01 9.00 10.46
C ARG A 23 2.90 8.13 9.23
N TYR A 24 3.32 6.88 9.35
CA TYR A 24 3.11 5.88 8.31
C TYR A 24 1.82 5.11 8.56
N PHE A 25 1.33 4.45 7.53
CA PHE A 25 0.25 3.48 7.63
C PHE A 25 0.45 2.34 6.64
N ASP A 26 -0.06 1.18 7.00
CA ASP A 26 -0.16 0.03 6.11
C ASP A 26 -1.60 -0.06 5.57
N GLY A 27 -1.73 -0.52 4.32
CA GLY A 27 -3.00 -0.81 3.67
C GLY A 27 -3.17 -2.31 3.42
N SER A 28 -3.85 -2.65 2.33
CA SER A 28 -4.04 -4.05 1.90
C SER A 28 -2.72 -4.70 1.46
N THR A 29 -2.67 -6.02 1.57
CA THR A 29 -1.53 -6.85 1.18
C THR A 29 -2.02 -8.07 0.43
N TRP A 30 -1.29 -8.43 -0.62
CA TRP A 30 -1.51 -9.59 -1.46
C TRP A 30 -0.24 -10.43 -1.49
N LEU A 31 -0.41 -11.74 -1.66
CA LEU A 31 0.69 -12.68 -1.82
C LEU A 31 0.52 -13.40 -3.14
N VAL A 32 1.58 -13.41 -3.95
CA VAL A 32 1.67 -14.23 -5.16
C VAL A 32 2.48 -15.47 -4.80
N GLN A 33 1.78 -16.60 -4.68
CA GLN A 33 2.36 -17.87 -4.23
C GLN A 33 2.83 -18.72 -5.42
N GLU A 34 3.83 -19.57 -5.21
CA GLU A 34 4.14 -20.63 -6.16
C GLU A 34 3.27 -21.88 -5.90
N PRO A 35 2.59 -22.44 -6.91
CA PRO A 35 1.84 -23.67 -6.77
C PRO A 35 2.71 -24.90 -7.14
N VAL A 36 3.82 -25.22 -6.46
CA VAL A 36 4.52 -26.49 -6.77
C VAL A 36 5.20 -27.17 -5.56
N PRO A 37 4.89 -28.45 -5.28
CA PRO A 37 5.65 -29.29 -4.36
C PRO A 37 7.04 -29.63 -4.95
N GLY A 38 8.10 -29.30 -4.21
CA GLY A 38 9.48 -29.65 -4.56
C GLY A 38 10.30 -28.55 -5.22
N ALA A 39 9.74 -27.33 -5.34
CA ALA A 39 10.52 -26.16 -5.72
C ALA A 39 11.47 -25.76 -4.57
N ASN A 40 12.76 -25.80 -4.84
CA ASN A 40 13.76 -25.20 -3.98
C ASN A 40 13.74 -23.67 -4.22
N GLU A 41 13.57 -22.90 -3.15
CA GLU A 41 14.12 -21.54 -2.95
C GLU A 41 13.41 -20.29 -3.55
N TYR A 42 12.17 -20.36 -4.07
CA TYR A 42 11.45 -19.12 -4.43
C TYR A 42 10.52 -18.67 -3.29
N GLU A 43 10.78 -17.47 -2.77
CA GLU A 43 9.96 -16.84 -1.71
C GLU A 43 8.65 -16.28 -2.29
N ASP A 44 7.58 -16.31 -1.49
CA ASP A 44 6.31 -15.66 -1.83
C ASP A 44 6.54 -14.16 -2.09
N ILE A 45 5.98 -13.64 -3.19
CA ILE A 45 6.10 -12.22 -3.53
C ILE A 45 4.98 -11.47 -2.81
N GLY A 46 5.36 -10.56 -1.93
CA GLY A 46 4.43 -9.66 -1.27
C GLY A 46 4.16 -8.44 -2.11
N VAL A 47 2.90 -8.06 -2.28
CA VAL A 47 2.51 -6.74 -2.79
C VAL A 47 1.72 -6.06 -1.69
N LYS A 48 2.13 -4.86 -1.27
CA LYS A 48 1.44 -4.13 -0.21
C LYS A 48 1.23 -2.66 -0.58
N ILE A 49 0.09 -2.12 -0.17
CA ILE A 49 -0.08 -0.67 -0.08
C ILE A 49 0.48 -0.23 1.27
N TRP A 50 1.32 0.80 1.24
CA TRP A 50 1.74 1.53 2.42
C TRP A 50 1.71 3.02 2.10
N GLY A 51 1.75 3.87 3.12
CA GLY A 51 1.70 5.29 2.87
C GLY A 51 2.15 6.13 4.05
N ARG A 52 2.20 7.43 3.80
CA ARG A 52 2.47 8.45 4.82
C ARG A 52 1.31 9.42 4.91
N GLN A 53 1.06 9.89 6.12
CA GLN A 53 0.08 10.91 6.42
C GLN A 53 0.74 12.06 7.18
N TRP A 54 0.39 13.28 6.82
CA TRP A 54 0.76 14.51 7.50
C TRP A 54 -0.47 15.41 7.67
N HIS A 55 -0.32 16.53 8.36
CA HIS A 55 -1.40 17.49 8.60
C HIS A 55 -2.09 18.02 7.33
N GLY A 56 -1.42 17.96 6.19
CA GLY A 56 -1.90 18.47 4.92
C GLY A 56 -2.25 17.41 3.90
N GLY A 57 -2.17 16.10 4.21
CA GLY A 57 -2.47 15.09 3.21
C GLY A 57 -2.03 13.67 3.55
N VAL A 58 -2.29 12.80 2.58
CA VAL A 58 -1.98 11.38 2.58
C VAL A 58 -1.32 11.07 1.24
N GLU A 59 -0.31 10.22 1.25
CA GLU A 59 0.31 9.66 0.05
C GLU A 59 0.39 8.13 0.20
N ARG A 60 0.12 7.42 -0.90
CA ARG A 60 0.18 5.96 -0.97
C ARG A 60 1.22 5.51 -1.99
N CYS A 61 1.90 4.42 -1.65
CA CYS A 61 2.86 3.72 -2.48
C CYS A 61 2.49 2.24 -2.51
N ILE A 62 2.78 1.58 -3.64
CA ILE A 62 2.77 0.13 -3.75
C ILE A 62 4.20 -0.35 -3.58
N SER A 63 4.42 -1.28 -2.66
CA SER A 63 5.70 -1.94 -2.44
C SER A 63 5.59 -3.40 -2.86
N ILE A 64 6.62 -3.87 -3.56
CA ILE A 64 6.81 -5.28 -3.91
C ILE A 64 7.96 -5.79 -3.04
N GLU A 65 7.71 -6.86 -2.31
CA GLU A 65 8.66 -7.54 -1.43
C GLU A 65 9.03 -8.90 -2.02
N ASN A 66 10.27 -9.36 -1.78
CA ASN A 66 10.79 -10.64 -2.25
C ASN A 66 10.72 -10.83 -3.78
N SER A 67 10.83 -9.74 -4.55
CA SER A 67 10.73 -9.75 -6.01
C SER A 67 11.99 -10.25 -6.72
N GLY A 68 12.61 -11.32 -6.22
CA GLY A 68 13.83 -11.91 -6.77
C GLY A 68 13.66 -12.45 -8.19
N VAL A 69 14.32 -13.57 -8.51
CA VAL A 69 14.01 -14.26 -9.78
C VAL A 69 12.63 -14.89 -9.64
N ILE A 70 11.73 -14.58 -10.57
CA ILE A 70 10.35 -15.07 -10.56
C ILE A 70 10.06 -15.89 -11.82
N THR A 71 9.11 -16.82 -11.70
CA THR A 71 8.64 -17.61 -12.84
C THR A 71 7.75 -16.77 -13.77
N VAL A 72 7.54 -17.25 -15.00
CA VAL A 72 6.60 -16.62 -15.95
C VAL A 72 5.16 -16.61 -15.40
N ALA A 73 4.77 -17.63 -14.62
CA ALA A 73 3.46 -17.69 -13.99
C ALA A 73 3.32 -16.61 -12.92
N GLN A 74 4.29 -16.51 -12.00
CA GLN A 74 4.34 -15.45 -10.99
C GLN A 74 4.39 -14.06 -11.61
N ALA A 75 5.09 -13.87 -12.74
CA ALA A 75 5.12 -12.59 -13.42
C ALA A 75 3.74 -12.15 -13.94
N ARG A 76 2.92 -13.10 -14.43
CA ARG A 76 1.55 -12.80 -14.87
C ARG A 76 0.64 -12.49 -13.70
N GLU A 77 0.68 -13.32 -12.66
CA GLU A 77 -0.13 -13.12 -11.46
C GLU A 77 0.25 -11.82 -10.74
N LEU A 78 1.55 -11.52 -10.64
CA LEU A 78 2.04 -10.26 -10.09
C LEU A 78 1.52 -9.05 -10.89
N ALA A 79 1.44 -9.14 -12.21
CA ALA A 79 0.87 -8.06 -13.01
C ALA A 79 -0.61 -7.82 -12.66
N GLU A 80 -1.40 -8.88 -12.51
CA GLU A 80 -2.81 -8.78 -12.11
C GLU A 80 -2.96 -8.17 -10.70
N VAL A 81 -2.14 -8.62 -9.75
CA VAL A 81 -2.12 -8.11 -8.38
C VAL A 81 -1.71 -6.63 -8.35
N LEU A 82 -0.72 -6.22 -9.17
CA LEU A 82 -0.30 -4.82 -9.26
C LEU A 82 -1.39 -3.91 -9.81
N TYR A 83 -2.15 -4.36 -10.81
CA TYR A 83 -3.32 -3.62 -11.29
C TYR A 83 -4.37 -3.48 -10.20
N ALA A 84 -4.71 -4.58 -9.50
CA ALA A 84 -5.68 -4.53 -8.40
C ALA A 84 -5.23 -3.60 -7.26
N ALA A 85 -3.95 -3.62 -6.90
CA ALA A 85 -3.38 -2.74 -5.88
C ALA A 85 -3.42 -1.26 -6.31
N ALA A 86 -3.18 -0.96 -7.59
CA ALA A 86 -3.29 0.39 -8.14
C ALA A 86 -4.74 0.89 -8.10
N ASP A 87 -5.69 0.09 -8.59
CA ASP A 87 -7.11 0.42 -8.57
C ASP A 87 -7.62 0.66 -7.12
N GLU A 88 -7.14 -0.12 -6.16
CA GLU A 88 -7.47 0.10 -4.75
C GLU A 88 -6.84 1.39 -4.20
N ALA A 89 -5.57 1.65 -4.47
CA ALA A 89 -4.90 2.87 -4.03
C ALA A 89 -5.58 4.13 -4.59
N GLU A 90 -5.98 4.12 -5.87
CA GLU A 90 -6.73 5.21 -6.50
C GLU A 90 -8.08 5.44 -5.82
N ARG A 91 -8.88 4.38 -5.61
CA ARG A 91 -10.15 4.49 -4.87
C ARG A 91 -9.97 5.04 -3.46
N MET A 92 -8.93 4.62 -2.75
CA MET A 92 -8.67 5.12 -1.40
C MET A 92 -8.20 6.59 -1.41
N ASN A 93 -7.46 7.02 -2.42
CA ASN A 93 -7.11 8.43 -2.61
C ASN A 93 -8.37 9.27 -2.82
N GLU A 94 -9.31 8.83 -3.67
CA GLU A 94 -10.58 9.54 -3.89
C GLU A 94 -11.40 9.70 -2.59
N LEU A 95 -11.41 8.67 -1.74
CA LEU A 95 -12.09 8.71 -0.45
C LEU A 95 -11.43 9.70 0.53
N ASP A 96 -10.10 9.77 0.55
CA ASP A 96 -9.39 10.76 1.39
C ASP A 96 -9.67 12.20 0.94
N LEU A 97 -9.79 12.42 -0.36
CA LEU A 97 -10.16 13.73 -0.92
C LEU A 97 -11.61 14.10 -0.63
N SER A 98 -12.48 13.09 -0.57
CA SER A 98 -13.90 13.26 -0.27
C SER A 98 -14.18 13.40 1.23
N ALA A 99 -13.20 13.06 2.09
CA ALA A 99 -13.30 13.29 3.51
C ALA A 99 -13.20 14.79 3.84
N PRO A 100 -14.04 15.34 4.72
CA PRO A 100 -13.99 16.75 5.09
C PRO A 100 -12.63 17.06 5.77
N GLY A 101 -11.69 17.63 5.01
CA GLY A 101 -10.34 17.98 5.47
C GLY A 101 -9.20 17.71 4.48
N GLY A 102 -9.43 17.04 3.34
CA GLY A 102 -8.38 16.77 2.35
C GLY A 102 -8.01 17.99 1.49
N THR A 103 -6.88 18.63 1.76
CA THR A 103 -6.27 19.61 0.83
C THR A 103 -5.15 18.95 0.02
N VAL A 104 -5.22 19.06 -1.31
CA VAL A 104 -4.18 18.62 -2.26
C VAL A 104 -3.17 19.75 -2.46
N THR A 105 -1.89 19.43 -2.60
CA THR A 105 -0.94 20.28 -3.35
C THR A 105 -0.55 19.55 -4.64
N PRO A 106 -0.57 20.21 -5.81
CA PRO A 106 -0.22 19.62 -7.11
C PRO A 106 1.25 19.21 -7.25
#